data_AF-A0A7S3VKK6-F1
#
_entry.id   AF-A0A7S3VKK6-F1
#
_cell.length_a   1.000
_cell.length_b   1.000
_cell.length_c   1.000
_cell.angle_alpha   90.00
_cell.angle_beta   90.00
_cell.angle_gamma   90.00
#
_symmetry.space_group_name_H-M   'P 1'
#
loop_
_entity.id
_entity.type
_entity.pdbx_description
1 polymer ?
#
loop_
_entity_poly.entity_id
_entity_poly.type
_entity_poly.pdbx_seq_one_letter_code
_entity_poly.pdbx_strand_id
1 'polypeptide(L)'
;MYDCNPGSLCTGNYTCEVGYTGRMCADCAEGYFRAFDNCLECISPGGNIIAMLCMYALFVYLVVGLSRDMETIHLLMNFCQTLSIIALFNMQWPLIMEYIFNIAGILSFEMDIIQPQCATDNWGFAENLYIQLSYPAFFFVFQGLWVGAIYLAYRTKMKMDGKTLEDFSSADFTDSLARRSASGSQKSFTSQKSFGSANMEVLEVSGWWLFLQNYFHIPSSPQEMNEVILEKMSIPFMAFNLGYVVILKYCLQAFSCLDFEGTSYLYFDPDTKCYTPEHFEMMAAAGAGLILYIGGTWIMFIYVLYVLKKTKSFSKKRPLLLFGWMYERYESKFYWFELSVLFEKTVLVVVAVFIKTDPILQVMCI
;
A
#
# COMPACT_ATOMS: atom_id res chain seq x y z
N MET A 1 -37.72 3.59 -19.20
CA MET A 1 -37.81 4.06 -17.80
C MET A 1 -36.66 3.38 -17.08
N TYR A 2 -35.75 4.14 -16.49
CA TYR A 2 -34.53 3.58 -15.90
C TYR A 2 -34.88 2.91 -14.57
N ASP A 3 -34.39 1.68 -14.36
CA ASP A 3 -34.45 1.04 -13.04
C ASP A 3 -33.21 1.49 -12.26
N CYS A 4 -33.43 2.21 -11.16
CA CYS A 4 -32.38 2.42 -10.17
C CYS A 4 -31.94 1.05 -9.61
N ASN A 5 -30.68 0.94 -9.21
CA ASN A 5 -30.23 -0.21 -8.42
C ASN A 5 -29.52 0.30 -7.15
N PRO A 6 -30.12 0.16 -5.96
CA PRO A 6 -31.45 -0.43 -5.71
C PRO A 6 -32.61 0.44 -6.22
N GLY A 7 -33.71 -0.22 -6.65
CA GLY A 7 -34.88 0.45 -7.24
C GLY A 7 -35.56 1.47 -6.33
N SER A 8 -35.30 1.43 -5.01
CA SER A 8 -35.80 2.37 -4.02
C SER A 8 -35.27 3.81 -4.20
N LEU A 9 -34.10 3.98 -4.82
CA LEU A 9 -33.48 5.29 -5.02
C LEU A 9 -34.25 6.17 -6.02
N CYS A 10 -35.05 5.56 -6.89
CA CYS A 10 -35.88 6.25 -7.85
C CYS A 10 -37.25 6.56 -7.20
N THR A 11 -37.47 7.79 -6.77
CA THR A 11 -38.74 8.20 -6.12
C THR A 11 -39.90 8.40 -7.12
N GLY A 12 -39.62 8.25 -8.42
CA GLY A 12 -40.57 8.49 -9.52
C GLY A 12 -40.40 9.88 -10.13
N ASN A 13 -41.09 10.17 -11.24
CA ASN A 13 -41.05 11.49 -11.91
C ASN A 13 -39.64 12.04 -12.22
N TYR A 14 -38.69 11.16 -12.55
CA TYR A 14 -37.28 11.52 -12.84
C TYR A 14 -36.55 12.19 -11.66
N THR A 15 -37.01 11.98 -10.42
CA THR A 15 -36.32 12.46 -9.21
C THR A 15 -35.66 11.33 -8.45
N CYS A 16 -34.52 11.65 -7.85
CA CYS A 16 -33.77 10.76 -6.98
C CYS A 16 -34.18 10.93 -5.52
N GLU A 17 -33.88 9.93 -4.70
CA GLU A 17 -33.94 10.02 -3.25
C GLU A 17 -32.96 11.10 -2.73
N VAL A 18 -33.24 11.65 -1.55
CA VAL A 18 -32.41 12.70 -0.94
C VAL A 18 -30.98 12.22 -0.79
N GLY A 19 -30.01 13.04 -1.21
CA GLY A 19 -28.59 12.71 -1.20
C GLY A 19 -28.06 12.07 -2.49
N TYR A 20 -28.92 11.77 -3.46
CA TYR A 20 -28.54 11.20 -4.76
C TYR A 20 -28.87 12.17 -5.91
N THR A 21 -28.07 12.10 -6.97
CA THR A 21 -28.20 12.90 -8.19
C THR A 21 -27.68 12.10 -9.40
N GLY A 22 -27.65 12.74 -10.57
CA GLY A 22 -27.09 12.15 -11.78
C GLY A 22 -28.00 11.09 -12.41
N ARG A 23 -27.51 10.47 -13.49
CA ARG A 23 -28.25 9.44 -14.21
C ARG A 23 -28.40 8.18 -13.36
N MET A 24 -29.61 7.61 -13.33
CA MET A 24 -29.95 6.43 -12.51
C MET A 24 -29.74 6.62 -11.00
N CYS A 25 -29.65 7.87 -10.53
CA CYS A 25 -29.35 8.19 -9.13
C CYS A 25 -28.05 7.54 -8.64
N ALA A 26 -27.07 7.42 -9.54
CA ALA A 26 -25.80 6.73 -9.28
C ALA A 26 -24.76 7.63 -8.58
N ASP A 27 -24.96 8.95 -8.62
CA ASP A 27 -24.05 9.93 -8.06
C ASP A 27 -24.60 10.52 -6.77
N CYS A 28 -23.72 10.98 -5.89
CA CYS A 28 -24.12 11.66 -4.67
C CYS A 28 -24.33 13.15 -4.92
N ALA A 29 -25.39 13.70 -4.33
CA ALA A 29 -25.71 15.12 -4.41
C ALA A 29 -24.66 15.98 -3.71
N GLU A 30 -24.66 17.29 -3.98
CA GLU A 30 -23.74 18.23 -3.34
C GLU A 30 -23.85 18.16 -1.80
N GLY A 31 -22.69 18.07 -1.12
CA GLY A 31 -22.65 17.87 0.33
C GLY A 31 -22.86 16.42 0.78
N TYR A 32 -22.92 15.46 -0.14
CA TYR A 32 -22.92 14.03 0.12
C TYR A 32 -21.71 13.35 -0.53
N PHE A 33 -21.29 12.22 0.01
CA PHE A 33 -20.22 11.40 -0.54
C PHE A 33 -20.66 9.94 -0.66
N ARG A 34 -20.03 9.19 -1.58
CA ARG A 34 -20.33 7.77 -1.76
C ARG A 34 -19.56 6.90 -0.77
N ALA A 35 -20.29 6.13 0.03
CA ALA A 35 -19.76 5.05 0.86
C ALA A 35 -20.44 3.74 0.43
N PHE A 36 -19.72 2.89 -0.31
CA PHE A 36 -20.27 1.71 -0.98
C PHE A 36 -21.42 2.08 -1.93
N ASP A 37 -22.64 1.65 -1.62
CA ASP A 37 -23.84 1.94 -2.42
C ASP A 37 -24.73 3.03 -1.80
N ASN A 38 -24.31 3.64 -0.68
CA ASN A 38 -25.07 4.69 -0.03
C ASN A 38 -24.38 6.05 -0.10
N CYS A 39 -25.16 7.11 -0.33
CA CYS A 39 -24.71 8.48 -0.21
C CYS A 39 -24.91 8.99 1.22
N LEU A 40 -23.83 9.42 1.87
CA LEU A 40 -23.84 9.92 3.25
C LEU A 40 -23.53 11.43 3.29
N GLU A 41 -24.14 12.14 4.24
CA GLU A 41 -23.94 13.58 4.41
C GLU A 41 -22.50 13.91 4.86
N CYS A 42 -21.90 14.90 4.23
CA CYS A 42 -20.62 15.47 4.64
C CYS A 42 -20.80 16.22 5.98
N ILE A 43 -20.03 15.85 7.00
CA ILE A 43 -20.06 16.53 8.31
C ILE A 43 -19.57 17.99 8.19
N SER A 44 -18.45 18.20 7.48
CA SER A 44 -17.91 19.51 7.08
C SER A 44 -16.77 19.33 6.06
N PRO A 45 -16.46 20.35 5.22
CA PRO A 45 -15.41 20.25 4.19
C PRO A 45 -14.02 19.87 4.73
N GLY A 46 -13.71 20.27 5.97
CA GLY A 46 -12.45 19.93 6.64
C GLY A 46 -12.54 18.79 7.66
N GLY A 47 -13.72 18.54 8.22
CA GLY A 47 -13.90 17.53 9.29
C GLY A 47 -13.69 16.11 8.81
N ASN A 48 -14.08 15.80 7.57
CA ASN A 48 -13.86 14.48 6.99
C ASN A 48 -12.36 14.24 6.75
N ILE A 49 -11.65 15.22 6.18
CA ILE A 49 -10.19 15.13 5.95
C ILE A 49 -9.46 14.94 7.29
N ILE A 50 -9.83 15.69 8.34
CA ILE A 50 -9.23 15.55 9.67
C ILE A 50 -9.55 14.19 10.29
N ALA A 51 -10.81 13.75 10.25
CA ALA A 51 -11.21 12.44 10.76
C ALA A 51 -10.47 11.30 10.05
N MET A 52 -10.27 11.42 8.73
CA MET A 52 -9.50 10.46 7.93
C MET A 52 -8.02 10.50 8.23
N LEU A 53 -7.41 11.67 8.38
CA LEU A 53 -6.01 11.79 8.78
C LEU A 53 -5.79 11.21 10.19
N CYS A 54 -6.73 11.42 11.12
CA CYS A 54 -6.71 10.83 12.45
C CYS A 54 -6.89 9.31 12.38
N MET A 55 -7.81 8.81 11.55
CA MET A 55 -8.02 7.37 11.34
C MET A 55 -6.80 6.71 10.70
N TYR A 56 -6.19 7.36 9.71
CA TYR A 56 -4.96 6.91 9.06
C TYR A 56 -3.77 6.93 10.01
N ALA A 57 -3.60 8.00 10.79
CA ALA A 57 -2.56 8.08 11.81
C ALA A 57 -2.76 7.02 12.91
N LEU A 58 -4.01 6.76 13.30
CA LEU A 58 -4.36 5.69 14.23
C LEU A 58 -4.10 4.32 13.61
N PHE A 59 -4.43 4.10 12.34
CA PHE A 59 -4.13 2.86 11.62
C PHE A 59 -2.62 2.62 11.57
N VAL A 60 -1.85 3.60 11.10
CA VAL A 60 -0.39 3.53 11.08
C VAL A 60 0.15 3.27 12.49
N TYR A 61 -0.37 3.95 13.51
CA TYR A 61 0.03 3.72 14.90
C TYR A 61 -0.32 2.33 15.41
N LEU A 62 -1.54 1.82 15.16
CA LEU A 62 -1.98 0.50 15.61
C LEU A 62 -1.24 -0.60 14.84
N VAL A 63 -1.11 -0.47 13.52
CA VAL A 63 -0.47 -1.48 12.68
C VAL A 63 1.04 -1.47 12.87
N VAL A 64 1.70 -0.31 12.83
CA VAL A 64 3.17 -0.23 12.99
C VAL A 64 3.58 -0.30 14.46
N GLY A 65 2.76 0.23 15.37
CA GLY A 65 3.06 0.26 16.82
C GLY A 65 2.68 -1.02 17.57
N LEU A 66 1.61 -1.73 17.16
CA LEU A 66 1.29 -3.05 17.75
C LEU A 66 1.97 -4.19 17.00
N SER A 67 2.14 -4.09 15.68
CA SER A 67 2.83 -5.14 14.94
C SER A 67 4.34 -4.99 15.12
N ARG A 68 4.92 -5.94 15.83
CA ARG A 68 6.38 -6.09 15.94
C ARG A 68 7.01 -6.73 14.72
N ASP A 69 6.19 -7.29 13.84
CA ASP A 69 6.62 -8.05 12.67
C ASP A 69 5.92 -7.57 11.40
N MET A 70 6.70 -7.35 10.34
CA MET A 70 6.21 -6.96 9.02
C MET A 70 5.39 -8.08 8.38
N GLU A 71 5.66 -9.35 8.72
CA GLU A 71 4.90 -10.49 8.21
C GLU A 71 3.44 -10.46 8.66
N THR A 72 3.19 -10.09 9.93
CA THR A 72 1.84 -10.02 10.50
C THR A 72 1.03 -8.90 9.84
N ILE A 73 1.67 -7.76 9.57
CA ILE A 73 1.05 -6.65 8.82
C ILE A 73 0.64 -7.14 7.43
N HIS A 74 1.55 -7.80 6.71
CA HIS A 74 1.27 -8.28 5.36
C HIS A 74 0.09 -9.26 5.32
N LEU A 75 0.02 -10.19 6.28
CA LEU A 75 -1.09 -11.14 6.38
C LEU A 75 -2.44 -10.43 6.62
N LEU A 76 -2.46 -9.47 7.55
CA LEU A 76 -3.66 -8.68 7.85
C LEU A 76 -4.11 -7.88 6.62
N MET A 77 -3.18 -7.20 5.95
CA MET A 77 -3.46 -6.45 4.73
C MET A 77 -4.04 -7.34 3.64
N ASN A 78 -3.47 -8.53 3.44
CA ASN A 78 -3.97 -9.50 2.46
C ASN A 78 -5.41 -9.95 2.79
N PHE A 79 -5.70 -10.18 4.06
CA PHE A 79 -7.05 -10.53 4.52
C PHE A 79 -8.06 -9.39 4.28
N CYS A 80 -7.72 -8.17 4.69
CA CYS A 80 -8.55 -6.98 4.47
C CYS A 80 -8.80 -6.72 2.98
N GLN A 81 -7.77 -6.83 2.13
CA GLN A 81 -7.92 -6.71 0.69
C GLN A 81 -8.86 -7.74 0.10
N THR A 82 -8.76 -9.00 0.55
CA THR A 82 -9.63 -10.07 0.06
C THR A 82 -11.09 -9.78 0.42
N LEU A 83 -11.35 -9.33 1.65
CA LEU A 83 -12.69 -8.89 2.07
C LEU A 83 -13.20 -7.71 1.24
N SER A 84 -12.32 -6.74 0.94
CA SER A 84 -12.67 -5.59 0.10
C SER A 84 -13.02 -6.00 -1.33
N ILE A 85 -12.32 -6.98 -1.92
CA ILE A 85 -12.67 -7.55 -3.23
C ILE A 85 -14.02 -8.27 -3.17
N ILE A 86 -14.28 -9.04 -2.12
CA ILE A 86 -15.56 -9.75 -1.93
C ILE A 86 -16.73 -8.75 -1.87
N ALA A 87 -16.49 -7.54 -1.36
CA ALA A 87 -17.49 -6.48 -1.34
C ALA A 87 -17.88 -5.95 -2.74
N LEU A 88 -17.08 -6.20 -3.79
CA LEU A 88 -17.40 -5.81 -5.18
C LEU A 88 -18.49 -6.68 -5.81
N PHE A 89 -18.77 -7.85 -5.22
CA PHE A 89 -19.77 -8.77 -5.73
C PHE A 89 -21.17 -8.21 -5.48
N ASN A 90 -22.02 -8.30 -6.50
CA ASN A 90 -23.35 -7.70 -6.51
C ASN A 90 -24.34 -8.61 -5.77
N MET A 91 -24.17 -8.68 -4.45
CA MET A 91 -24.95 -9.52 -3.55
C MET A 91 -25.67 -8.63 -2.53
N GLN A 92 -26.86 -9.06 -2.10
CA GLN A 92 -27.61 -8.38 -1.04
C GLN A 92 -27.00 -8.71 0.32
N TRP A 93 -25.89 -8.04 0.66
CA TRP A 93 -25.20 -8.23 1.92
C TRP A 93 -26.02 -7.69 3.08
N PRO A 94 -26.00 -8.34 4.26
CA PRO A 94 -26.59 -7.77 5.46
C PRO A 94 -25.74 -6.58 5.95
N LEU A 95 -26.38 -5.60 6.60
CA LEU A 95 -25.74 -4.36 7.11
C LEU A 95 -24.43 -4.60 7.89
N ILE A 96 -24.36 -5.68 8.68
CA ILE A 96 -23.16 -6.02 9.45
C ILE A 96 -21.95 -6.28 8.54
N MET A 97 -22.16 -6.95 7.40
CA MET A 97 -21.10 -7.25 6.45
C MET A 97 -20.63 -5.99 5.74
N GLU A 98 -21.54 -5.07 5.40
CA GLU A 98 -21.18 -3.78 4.84
C GLU A 98 -20.23 -3.00 5.77
N TYR A 99 -20.49 -2.96 7.08
CA TYR A 99 -19.56 -2.33 8.04
C TYR A 99 -18.19 -3.01 8.08
N ILE A 100 -18.15 -4.34 8.00
CA ILE A 100 -16.87 -5.09 7.96
C ILE A 100 -16.11 -4.76 6.69
N PHE A 101 -16.78 -4.74 5.53
CA PHE A 101 -16.18 -4.37 4.25
C PHE A 101 -15.68 -2.93 4.25
N ASN A 102 -16.41 -2.00 4.87
CA ASN A 102 -15.98 -0.62 5.08
C ASN A 102 -14.64 -0.56 5.81
N ILE A 103 -14.55 -1.23 6.95
CA ILE A 103 -13.32 -1.27 7.73
C ILE A 103 -12.22 -1.94 6.91
N ALA A 104 -12.48 -3.09 6.29
CA ALA A 104 -11.51 -3.80 5.46
C ALA A 104 -10.96 -2.93 4.32
N GLY A 105 -11.80 -2.19 3.59
CA GLY A 105 -11.40 -1.26 2.52
C GLY A 105 -10.46 -0.16 3.00
N ILE A 106 -10.77 0.42 4.18
CA ILE A 106 -9.92 1.43 4.84
C ILE A 106 -8.56 0.84 5.18
N LEU A 107 -8.56 -0.32 5.84
CA LEU A 107 -7.34 -0.99 6.25
C LEU A 107 -6.52 -1.45 5.04
N SER A 108 -7.15 -1.75 3.91
CA SER A 108 -6.46 -2.10 2.66
C SER A 108 -5.95 -0.91 1.85
N PHE A 109 -6.18 0.33 2.31
CA PHE A 109 -5.83 1.57 1.61
C PHE A 109 -6.51 1.77 0.25
N GLU A 110 -7.79 1.41 0.12
CA GLU A 110 -8.56 1.87 -1.05
C GLU A 110 -8.81 3.38 -0.92
N MET A 111 -8.17 4.21 -1.76
CA MET A 111 -8.29 5.67 -1.70
C MET A 111 -9.71 6.19 -2.00
N ASP A 112 -10.64 5.33 -2.43
CA ASP A 112 -12.07 5.60 -2.65
C ASP A 112 -12.72 6.18 -1.39
N ILE A 113 -12.15 5.86 -0.23
CA ILE A 113 -12.62 6.32 1.08
C ILE A 113 -12.13 7.72 1.40
N ILE A 114 -11.11 8.25 0.71
CA ILE A 114 -10.57 9.60 0.96
C ILE A 114 -11.56 10.70 0.52
N GLN A 115 -12.65 10.34 -0.16
CA GLN A 115 -13.87 11.14 -0.43
C GLN A 115 -13.63 12.65 -0.56
N PRO A 116 -12.78 13.07 -1.51
CA PRO A 116 -12.53 14.47 -1.79
C PRO A 116 -13.73 15.17 -2.44
N GLN A 117 -14.80 14.44 -2.78
CA GLN A 117 -16.12 15.00 -3.14
C GLN A 117 -16.63 16.01 -2.11
N CYS A 118 -16.32 15.85 -0.81
CA CYS A 118 -16.68 16.83 0.21
C CYS A 118 -15.82 18.11 0.19
N ALA A 119 -14.72 18.14 -0.58
CA ALA A 119 -13.80 19.28 -0.69
C ALA A 119 -13.78 19.88 -2.11
N THR A 120 -14.22 19.15 -3.13
CA THR A 120 -14.22 19.56 -4.53
C THR A 120 -15.46 19.02 -5.27
N ASP A 121 -16.17 19.90 -5.98
CA ASP A 121 -17.48 19.60 -6.59
C ASP A 121 -17.42 18.71 -7.86
N ASN A 122 -16.25 18.58 -8.50
CA ASN A 122 -16.07 17.85 -9.78
C ASN A 122 -15.18 16.60 -9.61
N TRP A 123 -15.51 15.73 -8.66
CA TRP A 123 -14.74 14.51 -8.42
C TRP A 123 -15.51 13.26 -8.84
N GLY A 124 -15.15 12.71 -10.00
CA GLY A 124 -15.77 11.54 -10.59
C GLY A 124 -14.85 10.32 -10.66
N PHE A 125 -15.15 9.39 -11.55
CA PHE A 125 -14.35 8.20 -11.76
C PHE A 125 -12.95 8.51 -12.32
N ALA A 126 -12.84 9.53 -13.18
CA ALA A 126 -11.59 9.90 -13.84
C ALA A 126 -10.49 10.32 -12.84
N GLU A 127 -10.83 11.20 -11.90
CA GLU A 127 -9.91 11.70 -10.86
C GLU A 127 -9.43 10.55 -9.97
N ASN A 128 -10.35 9.66 -9.57
CA ASN A 128 -10.01 8.45 -8.84
C ASN A 128 -9.02 7.58 -9.63
N LEU A 129 -9.30 7.28 -10.89
CA LEU A 129 -8.41 6.49 -11.75
C LEU A 129 -6.99 7.08 -11.80
N TYR A 130 -6.86 8.38 -12.06
CA TYR A 130 -5.54 9.02 -12.17
C TYR A 130 -4.77 9.07 -10.85
N ILE A 131 -5.46 9.22 -9.72
CA ILE A 131 -4.83 9.20 -8.40
C ILE A 131 -4.37 7.81 -8.02
N GLN A 132 -5.19 6.79 -8.28
CA GLN A 132 -4.78 5.41 -8.03
C GLN A 132 -3.59 5.03 -8.92
N LEU A 133 -3.55 5.47 -10.18
CA LEU A 133 -2.41 5.24 -11.08
C LEU A 133 -1.13 5.98 -10.65
N SER A 134 -1.25 7.13 -9.98
CA SER A 134 -0.10 7.90 -9.49
C SER A 134 0.39 7.46 -8.10
N TYR A 135 -0.43 6.70 -7.34
CA TYR A 135 -0.09 6.18 -6.02
C TYR A 135 1.30 5.52 -5.93
N PRO A 136 1.71 4.64 -6.86
CA PRO A 136 3.04 4.01 -6.78
C PRO A 136 4.19 5.02 -6.87
N ALA A 137 4.02 6.07 -7.69
CA ALA A 137 5.01 7.13 -7.83
C ALA A 137 5.08 7.97 -6.54
N PHE A 138 3.93 8.35 -5.97
CA PHE A 138 3.88 9.04 -4.68
C PHE A 138 4.56 8.23 -3.58
N PHE A 139 4.31 6.92 -3.53
CA PHE A 139 4.92 6.04 -2.54
C PHE A 139 6.46 5.99 -2.69
N PHE A 140 6.97 5.88 -3.92
CA PHE A 140 8.41 5.92 -4.17
C PHE A 140 9.06 7.26 -3.79
N VAL A 141 8.41 8.38 -4.10
CA VAL A 141 8.92 9.71 -3.72
C VAL A 141 8.95 9.84 -2.19
N PHE A 142 7.86 9.50 -1.52
CA PHE A 142 7.80 9.55 -0.05
C PHE A 142 8.86 8.66 0.59
N GLN A 143 9.02 7.43 0.10
CA GLN A 143 10.05 6.52 0.60
C GLN A 143 11.47 7.05 0.36
N GLY A 144 11.74 7.60 -0.82
CA GLY A 144 13.03 8.20 -1.15
C GLY A 144 13.38 9.36 -0.21
N LEU A 145 12.39 10.22 0.09
CA LEU A 145 12.53 11.30 1.07
C LEU A 145 12.78 10.76 2.48
N TRP A 146 12.07 9.71 2.89
CA TRP A 146 12.21 9.10 4.20
C TRP A 146 13.57 8.44 4.41
N VAL A 147 14.03 7.63 3.45
CA VAL A 147 15.38 7.04 3.47
C VAL A 147 16.45 8.13 3.39
N GLY A 148 16.22 9.17 2.58
CA GLY A 148 17.08 10.34 2.50
C GLY A 148 17.20 11.06 3.85
N ALA A 149 16.10 11.24 4.57
CA ALA A 149 16.09 11.83 5.91
C ALA A 149 16.87 10.98 6.93
N ILE A 150 16.71 9.67 6.91
CA ILE A 150 17.49 8.74 7.75
C ILE A 150 18.99 8.85 7.43
N TYR A 151 19.35 8.87 6.15
CA TYR A 151 20.73 9.01 5.70
C TYR A 151 21.34 10.35 6.15
N LEU A 152 20.59 11.44 6.03
CA LEU A 152 21.01 12.76 6.49
C LEU A 152 21.19 12.78 8.01
N ALA A 153 20.24 12.21 8.77
CA ALA A 153 20.32 12.12 10.22
C ALA A 153 21.54 11.30 10.70
N TYR A 154 21.84 10.20 10.02
CA TYR A 154 23.04 9.41 10.26
C TYR A 154 24.32 10.19 9.93
N ARG A 155 24.36 10.90 8.80
CA ARG A 155 25.49 11.76 8.43
C ARG A 155 25.74 12.86 9.45
N THR A 156 24.69 13.48 9.98
CA THR A 156 24.80 14.50 11.03
C THR A 156 25.30 13.90 12.35
N LYS A 157 24.82 12.72 12.73
CA LYS A 157 25.31 11.99 13.92
C LYS A 157 26.80 11.66 13.80
N MET A 158 27.25 11.14 12.65
CA MET A 158 28.67 10.85 12.42
C MET A 158 29.55 12.10 12.50
N LYS A 159 29.06 13.24 12.01
CA LYS A 159 29.77 14.52 12.15
C LYS A 159 29.86 14.99 13.61
N MET A 160 28.79 14.84 14.38
CA MET A 160 28.78 15.20 15.81
C MET A 160 29.70 14.30 16.64
N ASP A 161 29.73 13.00 16.34
CA ASP A 161 30.58 12.01 17.01
C ASP A 161 32.06 12.10 16.58
N GLY A 162 32.39 12.94 15.58
CA GLY A 162 33.74 13.10 15.04
C GLY A 162 34.28 11.86 14.32
N LYS A 163 33.43 10.89 13.97
CA LYS A 163 33.83 9.62 13.34
C LYS A 163 33.73 9.70 11.82
N THR A 164 34.79 9.28 11.13
CA THR A 164 34.84 9.16 9.66
C THR A 164 34.56 7.73 9.20
N LEU A 165 34.18 7.55 7.93
CA LEU A 165 33.98 6.21 7.34
C LEU A 165 35.26 5.34 7.38
N GLU A 166 36.44 5.98 7.38
CA GLU A 166 37.74 5.30 7.47
C GLU A 166 38.01 4.73 8.87
N ASP A 167 37.48 5.36 9.92
CA ASP A 167 37.59 4.88 11.31
C ASP A 167 36.85 3.54 11.50
N PHE A 168 35.71 3.36 10.84
CA PHE A 168 34.96 2.09 10.88
C PHE A 168 35.65 0.97 10.12
N SER A 169 36.23 1.25 8.95
CA SER A 169 37.00 0.24 8.19
C SER A 169 38.21 -0.24 8.99
N SER A 170 38.84 0.66 9.74
CA SER A 170 39.98 0.34 10.61
C SER A 170 39.54 -0.52 11.80
N ALA A 171 38.39 -0.21 12.41
CA ALA A 171 37.82 -0.99 13.50
C ALA A 171 37.42 -2.42 13.06
N ASP A 172 36.72 -2.57 11.93
CA ASP A 172 36.34 -3.87 11.37
C ASP A 172 37.56 -4.72 11.02
N PHE A 173 38.61 -4.11 10.46
CA PHE A 173 39.86 -4.81 10.16
C PHE A 173 40.55 -5.30 11.45
N THR A 174 40.60 -4.46 12.48
CA THR A 174 41.22 -4.81 13.77
C THR A 174 40.44 -5.94 14.47
N ASP A 175 39.11 -5.91 14.42
CA ASP A 175 38.26 -6.97 14.95
C ASP A 175 38.39 -8.28 14.16
N SER A 176 38.50 -8.20 12.82
CA SER A 176 38.74 -9.38 11.97
C SER A 176 40.08 -10.06 12.27
N LEU A 177 41.13 -9.27 12.57
CA LEU A 177 42.42 -9.79 13.03
C LEU A 177 42.33 -10.37 14.44
N ALA A 178 41.59 -9.74 15.35
CA ALA A 178 41.37 -10.24 16.71
C ALA A 178 40.62 -11.58 16.70
N ARG A 179 39.56 -11.73 15.89
CA ARG A 179 38.82 -12.99 15.73
C ARG A 179 39.68 -14.10 15.09
N ARG A 180 40.55 -13.75 14.13
CA ARG A 180 41.52 -14.70 13.55
C ARG A 180 42.56 -15.15 14.57
N SER A 181 43.00 -14.25 15.45
CA SER A 181 43.93 -14.58 16.55
C SER A 181 43.27 -15.41 17.65
N ALA A 182 41.98 -15.16 17.94
CA ALA A 182 41.18 -15.93 18.90
C ALA A 182 40.87 -17.36 18.44
N SER A 183 40.89 -17.61 17.13
CA SER A 183 40.79 -18.98 16.56
C SER A 183 42.06 -19.83 16.78
N GLY A 184 43.11 -19.28 17.42
CA GLY A 184 44.42 -19.93 17.53
C GLY A 184 44.98 -20.15 18.94
N SER A 185 44.35 -19.67 20.03
CA SER A 185 44.91 -19.92 21.37
C SER A 185 43.91 -19.70 22.50
N GLN A 186 43.59 -20.78 23.20
CA GLN A 186 42.93 -20.75 24.50
C GLN A 186 43.97 -20.43 25.57
N LYS A 187 43.97 -19.19 26.10
CA LYS A 187 44.56 -18.87 27.42
C LYS A 187 44.06 -17.55 28.00
N SER A 188 43.68 -17.66 29.27
CA SER A 188 43.44 -16.59 30.25
C SER A 188 44.53 -15.50 30.23
N PHE A 189 44.13 -14.23 30.19
CA PHE A 189 44.90 -13.14 30.80
C PHE A 189 44.03 -11.91 31.12
N THR A 190 43.99 -11.58 32.40
CA THR A 190 43.56 -10.29 32.97
C THR A 190 44.40 -9.14 32.42
N SER A 191 43.76 -8.09 31.89
CA SER A 191 44.41 -6.78 31.76
C SER A 191 43.40 -5.64 31.90
N GLN A 192 43.37 -5.12 33.12
CA GLN A 192 42.95 -3.77 33.46
C GLN A 192 43.67 -2.77 32.54
N LYS A 193 42.92 -2.01 31.72
CA LYS A 193 43.43 -0.81 31.06
C LYS A 193 42.55 0.36 31.45
N SER A 194 43.12 1.19 32.33
CA SER A 194 42.82 2.59 32.55
C SER A 194 42.54 3.28 31.21
N PHE A 195 41.32 3.79 31.03
CA PHE A 195 41.01 4.75 29.98
C PHE A 195 41.05 6.13 30.62
N GLY A 196 42.04 6.92 30.20
CA GLY A 196 42.24 8.28 30.66
C GLY A 196 41.00 9.14 30.46
N SER A 197 40.76 10.00 31.44
CA SER A 197 39.75 11.05 31.43
C SER A 197 39.97 11.98 30.23
N ALA A 198 39.26 11.72 29.13
CA ALA A 198 38.95 12.75 28.14
C ALA A 198 37.70 13.47 28.64
N ASN A 199 37.82 14.78 28.87
CA ASN A 199 36.68 15.66 29.14
C ASN A 199 35.72 15.55 27.96
N MET A 200 34.65 14.77 28.13
CA MET A 200 33.54 14.73 27.18
C MET A 200 32.70 15.95 27.49
N GLU A 201 32.87 17.02 26.71
CA GLU A 201 31.84 18.06 26.61
C GLU A 201 30.57 17.34 26.15
N VAL A 202 29.69 17.09 27.10
CA VAL A 202 28.33 16.64 26.84
C VAL A 202 27.65 17.82 26.15
N LEU A 203 27.71 17.84 24.82
CA LEU A 203 26.77 18.62 24.01
C LEU A 203 25.38 18.26 24.52
N GLU A 204 24.65 19.27 24.98
CA GLU A 204 23.26 19.16 25.40
C GLU A 204 22.43 18.72 24.20
N VAL A 205 22.39 17.40 23.97
CA VAL A 205 21.61 16.81 22.90
C VAL A 205 20.16 17.01 23.27
N SER A 206 19.46 17.88 22.52
CA SER A 206 18.05 18.21 22.78
C SER A 206 17.22 16.93 22.91
N GLY A 207 16.26 16.89 23.84
CA GLY A 207 15.40 15.71 24.07
C GLY A 207 14.68 15.24 22.80
N TRP A 208 14.44 16.16 21.86
CA TRP A 208 13.91 15.86 20.53
C TRP A 208 14.85 15.00 19.68
N TRP A 209 16.17 15.21 19.75
CA TRP A 209 17.14 14.40 19.01
C TRP A 209 17.22 12.96 19.54
N LEU A 210 17.13 12.78 20.85
CA LEU A 210 17.03 11.47 21.50
C LEU A 210 15.73 10.74 21.13
N PHE A 211 14.61 11.45 21.10
CA PHE A 211 13.32 10.91 20.63
C PHE A 211 13.42 10.44 19.17
N LEU A 212 13.96 11.28 18.28
CA LEU A 212 14.16 10.93 16.87
C LEU A 212 15.10 9.74 16.71
N GLN A 213 16.18 9.66 17.49
CA GLN A 213 17.09 8.51 17.48
C GLN A 213 16.39 7.20 17.85
N ASN A 214 15.51 7.24 18.86
CA ASN A 214 14.81 6.06 19.33
C ASN A 214 13.66 5.65 18.40
N TYR A 215 12.94 6.63 17.83
CA TYR A 215 11.82 6.36 16.91
C TYR A 215 12.28 5.88 15.53
N PHE A 216 13.31 6.51 14.95
CA PHE A 216 13.83 6.14 13.63
C PHE A 216 14.93 5.06 13.67
N HIS A 217 15.28 4.56 14.86
CA HIS A 217 16.38 3.61 15.08
C HIS A 217 17.63 3.98 14.26
N ILE A 218 18.17 5.19 14.49
CA ILE A 218 19.28 5.71 13.67
C ILE A 218 20.51 4.79 13.84
N PRO A 219 21.00 4.17 12.75
CA PRO A 219 22.07 3.17 12.81
C PRO A 219 23.38 3.77 13.33
N SER A 220 24.21 2.94 13.92
CA SER A 220 25.49 3.37 14.53
C SER A 220 26.70 2.93 13.71
N SER A 221 26.54 1.98 12.78
CA SER A 221 27.59 1.53 11.87
C SER A 221 27.20 1.65 10.38
N PRO A 222 28.17 1.72 9.45
CA PRO A 222 27.90 1.70 8.01
C PRO A 222 27.25 0.40 7.53
N GLN A 223 27.54 -0.73 8.19
CA GLN A 223 26.96 -2.02 7.84
C GLN A 223 25.47 -2.07 8.23
N GLU A 224 25.13 -1.63 9.45
CA GLU A 224 23.75 -1.47 9.89
C GLU A 224 22.98 -0.50 8.98
N MET A 225 23.62 0.59 8.54
CA MET A 225 22.99 1.51 7.60
C MET A 225 22.59 0.83 6.28
N ASN A 226 23.47 -0.01 5.72
CA ASN A 226 23.13 -0.77 4.51
C ASN A 226 21.98 -1.74 4.76
N GLU A 227 21.93 -2.40 5.91
CA GLU A 227 20.84 -3.31 6.28
C GLU A 227 19.51 -2.56 6.44
N VAL A 228 19.51 -1.43 7.15
CA VAL A 228 18.36 -0.54 7.28
C VAL A 228 17.88 -0.06 5.92
N ILE A 229 18.78 0.38 5.03
CA ILE A 229 18.41 0.79 3.67
C ILE A 229 17.78 -0.39 2.92
N LEU A 230 18.37 -1.59 2.97
CA LEU A 230 17.84 -2.77 2.28
C LEU A 230 16.44 -3.15 2.81
N GLU A 231 16.25 -3.15 4.13
CA GLU A 231 14.94 -3.36 4.77
C GLU A 231 13.93 -2.30 4.36
N LYS A 232 14.30 -1.01 4.39
CA LYS A 232 13.40 0.08 3.98
C LYS A 232 13.13 0.04 2.47
N MET A 233 14.05 -0.46 1.66
CA MET A 233 13.85 -0.65 0.22
C MET A 233 12.88 -1.79 -0.09
N SER A 234 12.64 -2.74 0.83
CA SER A 234 11.60 -3.77 0.67
C SER A 234 10.18 -3.18 0.74
N ILE A 235 10.00 -2.10 1.50
CA ILE A 235 8.69 -1.51 1.78
C ILE A 235 7.96 -1.04 0.50
N PRO A 236 8.59 -0.32 -0.45
CA PRO A 236 7.96 -0.04 -1.74
C PRO A 236 7.51 -1.28 -2.49
N PHE A 237 8.34 -2.33 -2.55
CA PHE A 237 7.94 -3.56 -3.25
C PHE A 237 6.73 -4.23 -2.59
N MET A 238 6.63 -4.16 -1.26
CA MET A 238 5.44 -4.58 -0.54
C MET A 238 4.24 -3.66 -0.83
N ALA A 239 4.43 -2.34 -0.88
CA ALA A 239 3.36 -1.39 -1.22
C ALA A 239 2.84 -1.56 -2.66
N PHE A 240 3.67 -2.06 -3.58
CA PHE A 240 3.22 -2.48 -4.92
C PHE A 240 2.20 -3.63 -4.86
N ASN A 241 2.36 -4.56 -3.91
CA ASN A 241 1.36 -5.60 -3.68
C ASN A 241 0.06 -4.97 -3.14
N LEU A 242 0.16 -3.93 -2.29
CA LEU A 242 -1.03 -3.25 -1.74
C LEU A 242 -1.86 -2.55 -2.81
N GLY A 243 -1.21 -1.80 -3.70
CA GLY A 243 -1.88 -1.11 -4.81
C GLY A 243 -2.38 -2.04 -5.92
N TYR A 244 -1.97 -3.31 -5.94
CA TYR A 244 -2.32 -4.27 -6.99
C TYR A 244 -3.82 -4.38 -7.24
N VAL A 245 -4.58 -4.67 -6.18
CA VAL A 245 -6.03 -4.90 -6.26
C VAL A 245 -6.75 -3.61 -6.67
N VAL A 246 -6.37 -2.50 -6.04
CA VAL A 246 -7.00 -1.19 -6.24
C VAL A 246 -6.79 -0.73 -7.68
N ILE A 247 -5.56 -0.76 -8.18
CA ILE A 247 -5.24 -0.35 -9.55
C ILE A 247 -5.89 -1.32 -10.56
N LEU A 248 -5.86 -2.63 -10.29
CA LEU A 248 -6.52 -3.61 -11.16
C LEU A 248 -8.03 -3.32 -11.27
N LYS A 249 -8.72 -3.12 -10.14
CA LYS A 249 -10.14 -2.77 -10.08
C LYS A 249 -10.41 -1.56 -10.97
N TYR A 250 -9.80 -0.41 -10.69
CA TYR A 250 -10.03 0.82 -11.44
C TYR A 250 -9.71 0.70 -12.93
N CYS A 251 -8.60 0.05 -13.26
CA CYS A 251 -8.24 -0.13 -14.66
C CYS A 251 -9.27 -0.99 -15.40
N LEU A 252 -9.76 -2.08 -14.80
CA LEU A 252 -10.80 -2.92 -15.42
C LEU A 252 -12.16 -2.20 -15.50
N GLN A 253 -12.51 -1.43 -14.48
CA GLN A 253 -13.76 -0.65 -14.44
C GLN A 253 -13.84 0.37 -15.58
N ALA A 254 -12.70 0.95 -16.00
CA ALA A 254 -12.62 1.89 -17.14
C ALA A 254 -13.02 1.26 -18.49
N PHE A 255 -13.14 -0.07 -18.58
CA PHE A 255 -13.59 -0.77 -19.79
C PHE A 255 -15.04 -1.28 -19.67
N SER A 256 -15.70 -1.05 -18.55
CA SER A 256 -17.05 -1.57 -18.26
C SER A 256 -18.12 -0.58 -18.68
N CYS A 257 -18.54 -0.63 -19.94
CA CYS A 257 -19.64 0.18 -20.48
C CYS A 257 -20.99 -0.55 -20.40
N LEU A 258 -22.06 0.23 -20.29
CA LEU A 258 -23.44 -0.25 -20.32
C LEU A 258 -24.19 0.47 -21.44
N ASP A 259 -24.80 -0.31 -22.33
CA ASP A 259 -25.50 0.20 -23.52
C ASP A 259 -26.97 0.50 -23.20
N PHE A 260 -27.42 1.70 -23.56
CA PHE A 260 -28.81 2.11 -23.40
C PHE A 260 -29.31 2.92 -24.59
N GLU A 261 -30.39 2.45 -25.24
CA GLU A 261 -31.08 3.16 -26.33
C GLU A 261 -30.13 3.69 -27.44
N GLY A 262 -29.08 2.93 -27.74
CA GLY A 262 -28.08 3.28 -28.76
C GLY A 262 -26.95 4.21 -28.29
N THR A 263 -26.90 4.59 -27.01
CA THR A 263 -25.78 5.32 -26.39
C THR A 263 -25.21 4.54 -25.22
N SER A 264 -23.88 4.41 -25.18
CA SER A 264 -23.16 3.68 -24.13
C SER A 264 -22.66 4.64 -23.05
N TYR A 265 -22.80 4.26 -21.78
CA TYR A 265 -22.32 5.01 -20.61
C TYR A 265 -21.40 4.15 -19.77
N LEU A 266 -20.51 4.77 -19.00
CA LEU A 266 -19.62 4.04 -18.09
C LEU A 266 -20.46 3.47 -16.94
N TYR A 267 -20.30 2.19 -16.63
CA TYR A 267 -21.13 1.52 -15.62
C TYR A 267 -20.98 2.15 -14.21
N PHE A 268 -19.75 2.52 -13.87
CA PHE A 268 -19.39 3.01 -12.53
C PHE A 268 -19.54 4.53 -12.38
N ASP A 269 -19.81 5.23 -13.48
CA ASP A 269 -20.05 6.67 -13.56
C ASP A 269 -20.99 6.92 -14.76
N PRO A 270 -22.31 6.70 -14.58
CA PRO A 270 -23.29 6.76 -15.68
C PRO A 270 -23.49 8.15 -16.29
N ASP A 271 -22.93 9.20 -15.68
CA ASP A 271 -22.89 10.54 -16.24
C ASP A 271 -21.82 10.67 -17.35
N THR A 272 -20.82 9.78 -17.35
CA THR A 272 -19.78 9.71 -18.37
C THR A 272 -20.19 8.85 -19.56
N LYS A 273 -20.13 9.41 -20.78
CA LYS A 273 -20.40 8.69 -22.04
C LYS A 273 -19.20 7.84 -22.44
N CYS A 274 -19.43 6.58 -22.80
CA CYS A 274 -18.41 5.73 -23.38
C CYS A 274 -18.08 6.12 -24.83
N TYR A 275 -16.87 5.78 -25.26
CA TYR A 275 -16.34 6.01 -26.62
C TYR A 275 -16.24 7.49 -27.04
N THR A 276 -16.20 8.41 -26.08
CA THR A 276 -15.80 9.81 -26.28
C THR A 276 -14.28 9.96 -26.18
N PRO A 277 -13.69 11.07 -26.67
CA PRO A 277 -12.26 11.33 -26.49
C PRO A 277 -11.80 11.26 -25.02
N GLU A 278 -12.59 11.83 -24.11
CA GLU A 278 -12.33 11.77 -22.66
C GLU A 278 -12.31 10.32 -22.14
N HIS A 279 -13.26 9.49 -22.59
CA HIS A 279 -13.27 8.06 -22.24
C HIS A 279 -12.08 7.31 -22.83
N PHE A 280 -11.65 7.63 -24.05
CA PHE A 280 -10.46 7.03 -24.64
C PHE A 280 -9.17 7.39 -23.88
N GLU A 281 -9.07 8.60 -23.32
CA GLU A 281 -7.95 8.97 -22.44
C GLU A 281 -7.93 8.11 -21.18
N MET A 282 -9.08 7.91 -20.53
CA MET A 282 -9.21 7.01 -19.39
C MET A 282 -8.87 5.57 -19.74
N MET A 283 -9.38 5.04 -20.85
CA MET A 283 -9.05 3.69 -21.33
C MET A 283 -7.56 3.53 -21.65
N ALA A 284 -6.93 4.55 -22.23
CA ALA A 284 -5.49 4.54 -22.51
C ALA A 284 -4.66 4.53 -21.22
N ALA A 285 -5.02 5.37 -20.24
CA ALA A 285 -4.38 5.41 -18.94
C ALA A 285 -4.57 4.07 -18.18
N ALA A 286 -5.79 3.53 -18.16
CA ALA A 286 -6.10 2.24 -17.58
C ALA A 286 -5.34 1.10 -18.28
N GLY A 287 -5.28 1.09 -19.61
CA GLY A 287 -4.50 0.13 -20.38
C GLY A 287 -3.00 0.20 -20.06
N ALA A 288 -2.45 1.42 -19.93
CA ALA A 288 -1.08 1.61 -19.47
C ALA A 288 -0.88 1.08 -18.05
N GLY A 289 -1.83 1.31 -17.14
CA GLY A 289 -1.83 0.74 -15.78
C GLY A 289 -1.81 -0.79 -15.77
N LEU A 290 -2.66 -1.44 -16.58
CA LEU A 290 -2.67 -2.90 -16.72
C LEU A 290 -1.34 -3.45 -17.25
N ILE A 291 -0.73 -2.78 -18.23
CA ILE A 291 0.53 -3.26 -18.81
C ILE A 291 1.71 -2.99 -17.87
N LEU A 292 1.89 -1.73 -17.46
CA LEU A 292 3.07 -1.28 -16.73
C LEU A 292 3.04 -1.71 -15.27
N TYR A 293 1.90 -1.57 -14.61
CA TYR A 293 1.80 -1.87 -13.18
C TYR A 293 1.42 -3.32 -12.93
N ILE A 294 0.29 -3.78 -13.47
CA ILE A 294 -0.16 -5.17 -13.25
C ILE A 294 0.80 -6.15 -13.93
N GLY A 295 1.04 -6.00 -15.24
CA GLY A 295 2.00 -6.83 -15.97
C GLY A 295 3.43 -6.72 -15.42
N GLY A 296 3.89 -5.52 -15.08
CA GLY A 296 5.19 -5.29 -14.46
C GLY A 296 5.36 -6.01 -13.13
N THR A 297 4.33 -6.03 -12.29
CA THR A 297 4.34 -6.73 -10.99
C THR A 297 4.50 -8.24 -11.19
N TRP A 298 3.75 -8.85 -12.11
CA TRP A 298 3.90 -10.27 -12.45
C TRP A 298 5.31 -10.61 -12.93
N ILE A 299 5.82 -9.84 -13.88
CA ILE A 299 7.17 -10.03 -14.45
C ILE A 299 8.21 -9.91 -13.34
N MET A 300 8.12 -8.88 -12.49
CA MET A 300 9.03 -8.68 -11.38
C MET A 300 9.03 -9.86 -10.40
N PHE A 301 7.85 -10.31 -9.96
CA PHE A 301 7.75 -11.39 -8.97
C PHE A 301 8.33 -12.69 -9.54
N ILE A 302 7.95 -13.05 -10.77
CA ILE A 302 8.47 -14.24 -11.45
C ILE A 302 9.99 -14.14 -11.63
N TYR A 303 10.50 -12.98 -12.03
CA TYR A 303 11.92 -12.75 -12.23
C TYR A 303 12.72 -12.88 -10.92
N VAL A 304 12.25 -12.25 -9.83
CA VAL A 304 12.88 -12.35 -8.50
C VAL A 304 12.94 -13.82 -8.06
N LEU A 305 11.82 -14.53 -8.11
CA LEU A 305 11.78 -15.95 -7.72
C LEU A 305 12.68 -16.83 -8.60
N TYR A 306 12.74 -16.55 -9.90
CA TYR A 306 13.64 -17.23 -10.82
C TYR A 306 15.12 -17.00 -10.45
N VAL A 307 15.51 -15.76 -10.16
CA VAL A 307 16.89 -15.42 -9.75
C VAL A 307 17.22 -16.07 -8.41
N LEU A 308 16.32 -16.04 -7.42
CA LEU A 308 16.54 -16.66 -6.11
C LEU A 308 16.71 -18.17 -6.21
N LYS A 309 15.89 -18.82 -7.04
CA LYS A 309 16.00 -20.26 -7.33
C LYS A 309 17.34 -20.60 -7.99
N LYS A 310 17.70 -19.85 -9.04
CA LYS A 310 18.94 -20.07 -9.80
C LYS A 310 20.18 -19.88 -8.92
N THR A 311 20.17 -18.88 -8.05
CA THR A 311 21.30 -18.56 -7.16
C THR A 311 21.30 -19.35 -5.84
N LYS A 312 20.27 -20.17 -5.58
CA LYS A 312 20.04 -20.90 -4.32
C LYS A 312 20.21 -19.98 -3.09
N SER A 313 19.68 -18.77 -3.20
CA SER A 313 20.03 -17.67 -2.29
C SER A 313 18.91 -17.30 -1.30
N PHE A 314 17.89 -18.15 -1.16
CA PHE A 314 16.73 -17.91 -0.29
C PHE A 314 17.11 -17.61 1.17
N SER A 315 18.15 -18.26 1.69
CA SER A 315 18.60 -18.10 3.09
C SER A 315 19.71 -17.06 3.27
N LYS A 316 20.11 -16.33 2.22
CA LYS A 316 21.12 -15.26 2.37
C LYS A 316 20.46 -14.00 2.91
N LYS A 317 21.16 -13.31 3.81
CA LYS A 317 20.66 -12.10 4.50
C LYS A 317 20.11 -11.04 3.54
N ARG A 318 20.85 -10.66 2.49
CA ARG A 318 20.44 -9.58 1.57
C ARG A 318 19.14 -9.87 0.80
N PRO A 319 18.96 -11.02 0.12
CA PRO A 319 17.69 -11.40 -0.46
C PRO A 319 16.54 -11.50 0.54
N LEU A 320 16.82 -12.01 1.74
CA LEU A 320 15.82 -12.13 2.79
C LEU A 320 15.32 -10.75 3.23
N LEU A 321 16.22 -9.78 3.43
CA LEU A 321 15.83 -8.41 3.80
C LEU A 321 15.06 -7.66 2.70
N LEU A 322 15.26 -7.98 1.42
CA LEU A 322 14.57 -7.30 0.31
C LEU A 322 13.25 -7.95 -0.11
N PHE A 323 13.25 -9.28 -0.17
CA PHE A 323 12.20 -10.08 -0.80
C PHE A 323 11.62 -11.13 0.16
N GLY A 324 12.06 -11.18 1.42
CA GLY A 324 11.57 -12.13 2.43
C GLY A 324 10.05 -12.09 2.57
N TRP A 325 9.46 -10.90 2.53
CA TRP A 325 8.00 -10.71 2.54
C TRP A 325 7.23 -11.53 1.49
N MET A 326 7.87 -11.90 0.36
CA MET A 326 7.25 -12.72 -0.69
C MET A 326 7.28 -14.23 -0.41
N TYR A 327 8.26 -14.74 0.33
CA TYR A 327 8.51 -16.20 0.40
C TYR A 327 8.82 -16.75 1.80
N GLU A 328 9.22 -15.92 2.76
CA GLU A 328 9.66 -16.34 4.10
C GLU A 328 8.54 -17.01 4.90
N ARG A 329 7.34 -16.45 4.78
CA ARG A 329 6.08 -16.96 5.34
C ARG A 329 5.64 -18.33 4.79
N TYR A 330 6.24 -18.80 3.71
CA TYR A 330 5.90 -20.07 3.08
C TYR A 330 7.00 -21.11 3.30
N GLU A 331 6.62 -22.39 3.32
CA GLU A 331 7.65 -23.43 3.31
C GLU A 331 8.53 -23.30 2.05
N SER A 332 9.80 -23.66 2.17
CA SER A 332 10.77 -23.61 1.05
C SER A 332 10.33 -24.31 -0.24
N LYS A 333 9.39 -25.26 -0.18
CA LYS A 333 8.78 -25.93 -1.34
C LYS A 333 7.72 -25.07 -2.05
N PHE A 334 7.06 -24.17 -1.32
CA PHE A 334 5.96 -23.31 -1.76
C PHE A 334 6.39 -21.84 -1.88
N TYR A 335 7.67 -21.56 -2.19
CA TYR A 335 8.19 -20.20 -2.37
C TYR A 335 7.46 -19.36 -3.43
N TRP A 336 6.67 -20.00 -4.31
CA TRP A 336 5.91 -19.39 -5.39
C TRP A 336 4.46 -19.06 -5.03
N PHE A 337 4.01 -19.40 -3.81
CA PHE A 337 2.61 -19.30 -3.42
C PHE A 337 2.08 -17.85 -3.46
N GLU A 338 2.94 -16.85 -3.27
CA GLU A 338 2.55 -15.44 -3.43
C GLU A 338 2.01 -15.15 -4.85
N LEU A 339 2.54 -15.80 -5.89
CA LEU A 339 1.99 -15.69 -7.25
C LEU A 339 0.58 -16.28 -7.35
N SER A 340 0.29 -17.33 -6.60
CA SER A 340 -1.06 -17.92 -6.55
C SER A 340 -2.05 -16.99 -5.86
N VAL A 341 -1.63 -16.31 -4.79
CA VAL A 341 -2.46 -15.30 -4.11
C VAL A 341 -2.76 -14.13 -5.06
N LEU A 342 -1.77 -13.65 -5.82
CA LEU A 342 -2.00 -12.62 -6.84
C LEU A 342 -2.92 -13.11 -7.97
N PHE A 343 -2.77 -14.36 -8.39
CA PHE A 343 -3.64 -14.96 -9.42
C PHE A 343 -5.09 -14.98 -8.96
N GLU A 344 -5.33 -15.51 -7.75
CA GLU A 344 -6.65 -15.58 -7.12
C GLU A 344 -7.30 -14.20 -7.06
N LYS A 345 -6.60 -13.20 -6.52
CA LYS A 345 -7.09 -11.81 -6.47
C LYS A 345 -7.43 -11.26 -7.85
N THR A 346 -6.62 -11.58 -8.86
CA THR A 346 -6.86 -11.14 -10.24
C THR A 346 -8.16 -11.72 -10.78
N VAL A 347 -8.37 -13.03 -10.59
CA VAL A 347 -9.59 -13.72 -11.01
C VAL A 347 -10.80 -13.12 -10.30
N LEU A 348 -10.74 -12.94 -8.98
CA LEU A 348 -11.84 -12.38 -8.20
C LEU A 348 -12.24 -10.97 -8.68
N VAL A 349 -11.27 -10.08 -8.93
CA VAL A 349 -11.57 -8.73 -9.43
C VAL A 349 -12.12 -8.76 -10.85
N VAL A 350 -11.58 -9.61 -11.75
CA VAL A 350 -12.09 -9.76 -13.12
C VAL A 350 -13.54 -10.25 -13.11
N VAL A 351 -13.84 -11.28 -12.31
CA VAL A 351 -15.21 -11.81 -12.14
C VAL A 351 -16.13 -10.72 -11.58
N ALA A 352 -15.73 -10.04 -10.51
CA ALA A 352 -16.55 -9.02 -9.87
C ALA A 352 -16.84 -7.82 -10.78
N VAL A 353 -15.90 -7.44 -11.66
CA VAL A 353 -16.08 -6.31 -12.58
C VAL A 353 -16.93 -6.67 -13.80
N PHE A 354 -16.66 -7.81 -14.45
CA PHE A 354 -17.29 -8.14 -15.74
C PHE A 354 -18.54 -9.03 -15.63
N ILE A 355 -18.66 -9.85 -14.59
CA ILE A 355 -19.77 -10.79 -14.41
C ILE A 355 -20.77 -10.18 -13.42
N LYS A 356 -21.31 -8.97 -13.68
CA LYS A 356 -22.18 -8.27 -12.72
C LYS A 356 -23.67 -8.61 -12.79
N THR A 357 -24.10 -9.09 -13.95
CA THR A 357 -25.51 -9.26 -14.30
C THR A 357 -26.12 -10.57 -13.78
N ASP A 358 -25.31 -11.53 -13.35
CA ASP A 358 -25.77 -12.81 -12.80
C ASP A 358 -25.05 -13.16 -11.49
N PRO A 359 -25.69 -12.93 -10.33
CA PRO A 359 -25.14 -13.28 -9.02
C PRO A 359 -24.83 -14.77 -8.85
N ILE A 360 -25.53 -15.66 -9.57
CA ILE A 360 -25.29 -17.11 -9.51
C ILE A 360 -24.00 -17.44 -10.24
N LEU A 361 -23.79 -16.83 -11.41
CA LEU A 361 -22.55 -16.99 -12.17
C LEU A 361 -21.34 -16.41 -11.43
N GLN A 362 -21.52 -15.32 -10.69
CA GLN A 362 -20.49 -14.78 -9.81
C GLN A 362 -20.01 -15.80 -8.77
N VAL A 363 -20.94 -16.49 -8.10
CA VAL A 363 -20.61 -17.47 -7.06
C VAL A 363 -19.97 -18.74 -7.63
N MET A 364 -20.37 -19.18 -8.83
CA MET A 364 -19.81 -20.37 -9.48
C MET A 364 -18.38 -20.17 -10.02
N CYS A 365 -17.94 -18.93 -10.21
CA CYS A 365 -16.60 -18.58 -10.71
C CYS A 365 -15.57 -18.36 -9.59
N ILE A 366 -15.98 -18.40 -8.33
CA ILE A 366 -15.14 -18.42 -7.12
C ILE A 366 -14.84 -19.87 -6.77
#